data_AF-A0A7Y0R1L5-F1
#
_entry.id   AF-A0A7Y0R1L5-F1
#
_cell.length_a   1.000
_cell.length_b   1.000
_cell.length_c   1.000
_cell.angle_alpha   90.00
_cell.angle_beta   90.00
_cell.angle_gamma   90.00
#
_symmetry.space_group_name_H-M   'P 1'
#
loop_
_entity.id
_entity.type
_entity.pdbx_description
1 polymer ?
#
loop_
_entity_poly.entity_id
_entity_poly.type
_entity_poly.pdbx_seq_one_letter_code
_entity_poly.pdbx_strand_id
1 'polypeptide(L)'
;INLLFDQIESQLRATPDVIVNCWTSSPMPSLMAPEPMSIYIDHLSSAARFLYTYGQVGAERFRARNKKGVIVNVISHDNHEDLTGVESMAALVSGFTHSWAKELTPFNIRVGGVIPSVSHTREDLDERHWAEIQDELVRNTAYIVSNEYFSGRVVATEV
;
A
#
# COMPACT_ATOMS: atom_id res chain seq x y z
N ILE A 1 -16.62 -5.11 -4.39
CA ILE A 1 -15.57 -4.26 -4.99
C ILE A 1 -15.92 -3.75 -6.39
N ASN A 2 -16.36 -4.59 -7.34
CA ASN A 2 -16.71 -4.13 -8.69
C ASN A 2 -17.77 -3.02 -8.68
N LEU A 3 -18.82 -3.18 -7.87
CA LEU A 3 -19.86 -2.15 -7.67
C LEU A 3 -19.29 -0.80 -7.17
N LEU A 4 -18.25 -0.82 -6.33
CA LEU A 4 -17.58 0.40 -5.87
C LEU A 4 -16.88 1.10 -7.03
N PHE A 5 -16.12 0.35 -7.83
CA PHE A 5 -15.48 0.90 -9.04
C PHE A 5 -16.51 1.41 -10.04
N ASP A 6 -17.62 0.70 -10.27
CA ASP A 6 -18.69 1.16 -11.15
C ASP A 6 -19.31 2.49 -10.67
N GLN A 7 -19.50 2.64 -9.36
CA GLN A 7 -19.97 3.89 -8.75
C GLN A 7 -18.96 5.02 -8.91
N ILE A 8 -17.68 4.78 -8.65
CA ILE A 8 -16.60 5.76 -8.84
C ILE A 8 -16.53 6.20 -10.30
N GLU A 9 -16.55 5.27 -11.25
CA GLU A 9 -16.51 5.57 -12.69
C GLU A 9 -17.73 6.35 -13.15
N SER A 10 -18.91 6.05 -12.61
CA SER A 10 -20.14 6.80 -12.89
C SER A 10 -20.05 8.24 -12.40
N GLN A 11 -19.52 8.46 -11.19
CA GLN A 11 -19.35 9.80 -10.61
C GLN A 11 -18.27 10.61 -11.33
N LEU A 12 -17.12 10.01 -11.63
CA LEU A 12 -16.01 10.67 -12.33
C LEU A 12 -16.23 10.78 -13.84
N ARG A 13 -17.19 10.02 -14.38
CA ARG A 13 -17.41 9.80 -15.83
C ARG A 13 -16.16 9.28 -16.55
N ALA A 14 -15.25 8.65 -15.81
CA ALA A 14 -13.98 8.13 -16.28
C ALA A 14 -13.44 7.07 -15.32
N THR A 15 -12.63 6.14 -15.82
CA THR A 15 -11.80 5.28 -14.97
C THR A 15 -10.76 6.15 -14.25
N PRO A 16 -10.51 5.94 -12.94
CA PRO A 16 -9.45 6.64 -12.22
C PRO A 16 -8.09 6.51 -12.93
N ASP A 17 -7.20 7.48 -12.78
CA ASP A 17 -5.81 7.42 -13.28
C ASP A 17 -4.85 6.83 -12.23
N VAL A 18 -5.21 6.99 -10.96
CA VAL A 18 -4.41 6.64 -9.79
C VAL A 18 -5.25 5.81 -8.85
N ILE A 19 -4.67 4.72 -8.34
CA ILE A 19 -5.23 3.93 -7.25
C ILE A 19 -4.21 3.93 -6.12
N VAL A 20 -4.59 4.46 -4.96
CA VAL A 20 -3.77 4.40 -3.75
C VAL A 20 -4.38 3.38 -2.81
N ASN A 21 -3.68 2.27 -2.61
CA ASN A 21 -4.04 1.28 -1.60
C ASN A 21 -3.32 1.69 -0.30
N CYS A 22 -4.07 1.99 0.76
CA CYS A 22 -3.54 2.28 2.09
C CYS A 22 -3.63 1.03 2.96
N TRP A 23 -2.49 0.60 3.51
CA TRP A 23 -2.31 -0.68 4.18
C TRP A 23 -2.06 -0.40 5.65
N THR A 24 -3.04 -0.67 6.50
CA THR A 24 -2.87 -0.60 7.95
C THR A 24 -2.14 -1.83 8.44
N SER A 25 -0.99 -1.69 9.11
CA SER A 25 -0.40 -2.83 9.83
C SER A 25 -1.21 -3.16 11.07
N SER A 26 -1.33 -4.45 11.34
CA SER A 26 -1.79 -4.97 12.62
C SER A 26 -0.55 -5.34 13.44
N PRO A 27 -0.60 -5.21 14.79
CA PRO A 27 0.47 -5.66 15.66
C PRO A 27 0.82 -7.12 15.38
N MET A 28 2.12 -7.41 15.32
CA MET A 28 2.60 -8.78 15.15
C MET A 28 2.52 -9.50 16.51
N PRO A 29 1.86 -10.66 16.62
CA PRO A 29 1.88 -11.42 17.87
C PRO A 29 3.32 -11.84 18.19
N SER A 30 3.67 -11.79 19.46
CA SER A 30 4.95 -12.34 19.91
C SER A 30 4.99 -13.85 19.66
N LEU A 31 6.12 -14.36 19.17
CA LEU A 31 6.36 -15.80 19.08
C LEU A 31 6.30 -16.51 20.44
N MET A 32 6.43 -15.76 21.53
CA MET A 32 6.35 -16.23 22.90
C MET A 32 4.96 -16.00 23.53
N ALA A 33 4.01 -15.40 22.80
CA ALA A 33 2.67 -15.18 23.31
C ALA A 33 1.89 -16.51 23.38
N PRO A 34 1.02 -16.69 24.40
CA PRO A 34 0.16 -17.85 24.51
C PRO A 34 -1.03 -17.82 23.53
N GLU A 35 -1.19 -16.74 22.75
CA GLU A 35 -2.32 -16.55 21.86
C GLU A 35 -2.28 -17.50 20.63
N PRO A 36 -3.44 -17.95 20.14
CA PRO A 36 -3.50 -18.81 18.96
C PRO A 36 -3.00 -18.10 17.70
N MET A 37 -2.01 -18.69 17.03
CA MET A 37 -1.46 -18.22 15.75
C MET A 37 -2.54 -18.04 14.65
N SER A 38 -3.68 -18.74 14.76
CA SER A 38 -4.79 -18.65 13.81
C SER A 38 -5.34 -17.23 13.64
N ILE A 39 -5.43 -16.44 14.72
CA ILE A 39 -5.97 -15.08 14.69
C ILE A 39 -5.11 -14.19 13.79
N TYR A 40 -3.79 -14.29 13.94
CA TYR A 40 -2.86 -13.51 13.12
C TYR A 40 -2.85 -13.95 11.65
N ILE A 41 -2.86 -15.26 11.39
CA ILE A 41 -2.94 -15.77 10.01
C ILE A 41 -4.22 -15.28 9.32
N ASP A 42 -5.34 -15.27 10.04
CA ASP A 42 -6.61 -14.77 9.50
C ASP A 42 -6.54 -13.27 9.20
N HIS A 43 -5.94 -12.47 10.07
CA HIS A 43 -5.73 -11.04 9.84
C HIS A 43 -4.82 -10.77 8.64
N LEU A 44 -3.66 -11.43 8.57
CA LEU A 44 -2.71 -11.28 7.48
C LEU A 44 -3.30 -11.72 6.14
N SER A 45 -4.01 -12.85 6.14
CA SER A 45 -4.68 -13.38 4.96
C SER A 45 -5.80 -12.45 4.49
N SER A 46 -6.59 -11.92 5.42
CA SER A 46 -7.65 -10.96 5.14
C SER A 46 -7.09 -9.69 4.50
N ALA A 47 -6.05 -9.11 5.10
CA ALA A 47 -5.34 -7.95 4.56
C ALA A 47 -4.84 -8.24 3.15
N ALA A 48 -4.03 -9.30 2.96
CA ALA A 48 -3.50 -9.67 1.64
C ALA A 48 -4.60 -9.87 0.59
N ARG A 49 -5.73 -10.45 0.97
CA ARG A 49 -6.87 -10.71 0.09
C ARG A 49 -7.55 -9.42 -0.37
N PHE A 50 -7.76 -8.46 0.53
CA PHE A 50 -8.27 -7.14 0.14
C PHE A 50 -7.34 -6.47 -0.85
N LEU A 51 -6.05 -6.42 -0.52
CA LEU A 51 -5.01 -5.76 -1.31
C LEU A 51 -4.94 -6.31 -2.73
N TYR A 52 -4.88 -7.64 -2.84
CA TYR A 52 -4.90 -8.32 -4.13
C TYR A 52 -6.16 -7.98 -4.93
N THR A 53 -7.32 -7.97 -4.28
CA THR A 53 -8.61 -7.71 -4.93
C THR A 53 -8.70 -6.28 -5.48
N TYR A 54 -8.27 -5.27 -4.72
CA TYR A 54 -8.25 -3.87 -5.19
C TYR A 54 -7.27 -3.68 -6.36
N GLY A 55 -6.06 -4.24 -6.24
CA GLY A 55 -5.06 -4.21 -7.31
C GLY A 55 -5.53 -4.88 -8.59
N GLN A 56 -6.13 -6.07 -8.47
CA GLN A 56 -6.66 -6.84 -9.59
C GLN A 56 -7.77 -6.09 -10.31
N VAL A 57 -8.80 -5.64 -9.59
CA VAL A 57 -9.93 -4.92 -10.21
C VAL A 57 -9.46 -3.62 -10.84
N GLY A 58 -8.58 -2.88 -10.17
CA GLY A 58 -7.97 -1.67 -10.73
C GLY A 58 -7.23 -1.92 -12.04
N ALA A 59 -6.36 -2.93 -12.06
CA ALA A 59 -5.63 -3.33 -13.25
C ALA A 59 -6.55 -3.79 -14.38
N GLU A 60 -7.60 -4.56 -14.08
CA GLU A 60 -8.61 -4.97 -15.06
C GLU A 60 -9.33 -3.76 -15.68
N ARG A 61 -9.67 -2.73 -14.90
CA ARG A 61 -10.30 -1.50 -15.39
C ARG A 61 -9.38 -0.70 -16.31
N PHE A 62 -8.12 -0.52 -15.92
CA PHE A 62 -7.11 0.11 -16.78
C PHE A 62 -6.97 -0.63 -18.12
N ARG A 63 -6.87 -1.97 -18.07
CA ARG A 63 -6.73 -2.82 -19.26
C ARG A 63 -7.96 -2.76 -20.17
N ALA A 64 -9.17 -2.88 -19.60
CA ALA A 64 -10.42 -2.87 -20.36
C ALA A 64 -10.65 -1.54 -21.11
N ARG A 65 -10.04 -0.44 -20.63
CA ARG A 65 -10.13 0.89 -21.26
C ARG A 65 -8.89 1.27 -22.07
N ASN A 66 -7.89 0.40 -22.16
CA ASN A 66 -6.58 0.69 -22.75
C ASN A 66 -5.97 2.00 -22.18
N LYS A 67 -6.14 2.21 -20.87
CA LYS A 67 -5.78 3.44 -20.17
C LYS A 67 -4.50 3.23 -19.36
N LYS A 68 -3.56 4.17 -19.47
CA LYS A 68 -2.38 4.22 -18.60
C LYS A 68 -2.83 4.49 -17.16
N GLY A 69 -2.14 3.88 -16.20
CA GLY A 69 -2.51 4.04 -14.79
C GLY A 69 -1.34 3.85 -13.85
N VAL A 70 -1.52 4.25 -12.59
CA VAL A 70 -0.57 3.98 -11.52
C VAL A 70 -1.28 3.42 -10.29
N ILE A 71 -0.75 2.34 -9.75
CA ILE A 71 -1.16 1.75 -8.47
C ILE A 71 -0.05 2.05 -7.46
N VAL A 72 -0.39 2.68 -6.33
CA VAL A 72 0.55 2.95 -5.25
C VAL A 72 0.12 2.19 -4.00
N ASN A 73 0.99 1.33 -3.49
CA ASN A 73 0.79 0.58 -2.26
C ASN A 73 1.50 1.32 -1.12
N VAL A 74 0.74 1.89 -0.19
CA VAL A 74 1.25 2.70 0.91
C VAL A 74 0.99 1.97 2.21
N ILE A 75 2.02 1.70 3.01
CA ILE A 75 1.82 1.29 4.40
C ILE A 75 1.50 2.55 5.20
N SER A 76 0.26 2.62 5.66
CA SER A 76 -0.23 3.67 6.54
C SER A 76 -0.42 3.05 7.92
N HIS A 77 -0.39 3.88 8.95
CA HIS A 77 -0.65 3.41 10.29
C HIS A 77 -1.63 4.40 10.91
N ASP A 78 -2.68 3.90 11.57
CA ASP A 78 -3.73 4.75 12.15
C ASP A 78 -3.41 5.13 13.60
N ASN A 79 -2.62 4.28 14.27
CA ASN A 79 -2.15 4.50 15.63
C ASN A 79 -0.65 4.77 15.68
N HIS A 80 -0.23 5.84 16.35
CA HIS A 80 1.19 6.19 16.52
C HIS A 80 1.87 5.35 17.63
N GLU A 81 1.09 4.65 18.47
CA GLU A 81 1.61 3.96 19.66
C GLU A 81 2.16 2.54 19.41
N ASP A 82 1.82 1.90 18.27
CA ASP A 82 2.23 0.52 18.01
C ASP A 82 2.57 0.30 16.54
N LEU A 83 3.84 0.46 16.19
CA LEU A 83 4.34 0.20 14.82
C LEU A 83 4.83 -1.24 14.63
N THR A 84 4.48 -2.16 15.54
CA THR A 84 4.88 -3.57 15.38
C THR A 84 4.19 -4.19 14.17
N GLY A 85 4.93 -4.98 13.40
CA GLY A 85 4.41 -5.62 12.18
C GLY A 85 4.59 -4.83 10.88
N VAL A 86 5.05 -3.57 10.93
CA VAL A 86 5.40 -2.80 9.72
C VAL A 86 6.42 -3.54 8.85
N GLU A 87 7.42 -4.19 9.44
CA GLU A 87 8.43 -4.97 8.71
C GLU A 87 7.83 -6.13 7.90
N SER A 88 6.82 -6.81 8.44
CA SER A 88 6.15 -7.92 7.74
C SER A 88 5.29 -7.41 6.59
N MET A 89 4.56 -6.31 6.83
CA MET A 89 3.82 -5.64 5.77
C MET A 89 4.76 -5.05 4.71
N ALA A 90 5.93 -4.55 5.09
CA ALA A 90 6.95 -4.02 4.21
C ALA A 90 7.45 -5.09 3.22
N ALA A 91 7.71 -6.31 3.71
CA ALA A 91 8.08 -7.44 2.87
C ALA A 91 6.95 -7.80 1.88
N LEU A 92 5.69 -7.84 2.34
CA LEU A 92 4.53 -8.13 1.48
C LEU A 92 4.32 -7.05 0.41
N VAL A 93 4.32 -5.77 0.79
CA VAL A 93 4.18 -4.63 -0.14
C VAL A 93 5.29 -4.66 -1.17
N SER A 94 6.53 -4.91 -0.76
CA SER A 94 7.67 -4.98 -1.68
C SER A 94 7.51 -6.11 -2.69
N GLY A 95 7.13 -7.31 -2.23
CA GLY A 95 6.89 -8.47 -3.08
C GLY A 95 5.76 -8.24 -4.09
N PHE A 96 4.61 -7.73 -3.63
CA PHE A 96 3.49 -7.44 -4.52
C PHE A 96 3.80 -6.32 -5.50
N THR A 97 4.42 -5.23 -5.06
CA THR A 97 4.81 -4.10 -5.91
C THR A 97 5.72 -4.57 -7.05
N HIS A 98 6.73 -5.37 -6.73
CA HIS A 98 7.64 -5.92 -7.74
C HIS A 98 6.93 -6.86 -8.72
N SER A 99 6.15 -7.81 -8.21
CA SER A 99 5.44 -8.79 -9.04
C SER A 99 4.42 -8.14 -9.97
N TRP A 100 3.59 -7.22 -9.43
CA TRP A 100 2.56 -6.56 -10.22
C TRP A 100 3.15 -5.62 -11.26
N ALA A 101 4.23 -4.89 -10.95
CA ALA A 101 4.89 -4.07 -11.96
C ALA A 101 5.36 -4.89 -13.17
N LYS A 102 5.94 -6.06 -12.94
CA LYS A 102 6.39 -6.95 -14.02
C LYS A 102 5.21 -7.40 -14.90
N GLU A 103 4.09 -7.78 -14.27
CA GLU A 103 2.88 -8.22 -14.97
C GLU A 103 2.18 -7.09 -15.74
N LEU A 104 2.17 -5.89 -15.17
CA LEU A 104 1.35 -4.76 -15.63
C LEU A 104 2.08 -3.80 -16.58
N THR A 105 3.41 -3.87 -16.65
CA THR A 105 4.24 -3.06 -17.56
C THR A 105 3.79 -3.13 -19.04
N PRO A 106 3.46 -4.30 -19.62
CA PRO A 106 2.99 -4.39 -21.00
C PRO A 106 1.70 -3.61 -21.29
N PHE A 107 0.94 -3.26 -20.25
CA PHE A 107 -0.31 -2.51 -20.34
C PHE A 107 -0.16 -1.02 -20.01
N ASN A 108 1.08 -0.52 -19.86
CA ASN A 108 1.38 0.85 -19.41
C ASN A 108 0.77 1.20 -18.04
N ILE A 109 0.69 0.22 -17.15
CA ILE A 109 0.25 0.40 -15.77
C ILE A 109 1.47 0.26 -14.87
N ARG A 110 1.75 1.31 -14.09
CA ARG A 110 2.89 1.37 -13.16
C ARG A 110 2.45 0.94 -11.78
N VAL A 111 3.38 0.37 -11.01
CA VAL A 111 3.14 0.02 -9.61
C VAL A 111 4.28 0.52 -8.76
N GLY A 112 3.99 1.24 -7.68
CA GLY A 112 4.99 1.71 -6.72
C GLY A 112 4.58 1.39 -5.28
N GLY A 113 5.57 1.31 -4.40
CA GLY A 113 5.34 1.15 -2.97
C GLY A 113 5.89 2.33 -2.16
N VAL A 114 5.24 2.65 -1.05
CA VAL A 114 5.72 3.59 -0.04
C VAL A 114 5.68 2.89 1.31
N ILE A 115 6.82 2.82 1.97
CA ILE A 115 6.98 2.18 3.27
C ILE A 115 7.50 3.22 4.27
N PRO A 116 6.83 3.39 5.43
CA PRO A 116 7.32 4.26 6.47
C PRO A 116 8.63 3.70 7.05
N SER A 117 9.66 4.51 7.22
CA SER A 117 10.80 4.12 8.05
C SER A 117 10.42 4.24 9.50
N VAL A 118 10.60 3.13 10.21
CA VAL A 118 10.35 3.01 11.65
C VAL A 118 11.67 2.80 12.40
N SER A 119 12.82 2.94 11.71
CA SER A 119 14.10 2.38 12.16
C SER A 119 14.71 3.05 13.40
N HIS A 120 14.13 4.13 13.95
CA HIS A 120 14.74 4.86 15.09
C HIS A 120 13.78 5.24 16.23
N THR A 121 12.50 4.91 16.16
CA THR A 121 11.46 5.50 17.03
C THR A 121 10.95 4.58 18.15
N ARG A 122 11.84 3.76 18.73
CA ARG A 122 11.51 2.97 19.93
C ARG A 122 11.42 3.81 21.21
N GLU A 123 11.81 5.08 21.17
CA GLU A 123 11.73 6.03 22.27
C GLU A 123 10.90 7.24 21.80
N ASP A 124 9.68 7.35 22.32
CA ASP A 124 8.75 8.49 22.24
C ASP A 124 8.44 9.07 20.85
N LEU A 125 7.50 8.43 20.12
CA LEU A 125 6.80 9.04 18.99
C LEU A 125 5.88 10.17 19.48
N ASP A 126 6.37 11.40 19.51
CA ASP A 126 5.52 12.59 19.73
C ASP A 126 4.58 12.83 18.53
N GLU A 127 3.44 13.47 18.77
CA GLU A 127 2.41 13.78 17.77
C GLU A 127 2.98 14.55 16.55
N ARG A 128 4.02 15.36 16.78
CA ARG A 128 4.72 16.12 15.73
C ARG A 128 5.48 15.21 14.77
N HIS A 129 6.17 14.20 15.29
CA HIS A 129 6.91 13.24 14.47
C HIS A 129 5.96 12.35 13.67
N TRP A 130 4.79 12.05 14.24
CA TRP A 130 3.75 11.33 13.51
C TRP A 130 3.22 12.11 12.31
N ALA A 131 2.96 13.41 12.47
CA ALA A 131 2.55 14.27 11.36
C ALA A 131 3.62 14.33 10.25
N GLU A 132 4.90 14.37 10.62
CA GLU A 132 6.03 14.36 9.67
C GLU A 132 6.07 13.07 8.84
N ILE A 133 5.86 11.90 9.47
CA ILE A 133 5.76 10.61 8.78
C ILE A 133 4.61 10.63 7.77
N GLN A 134 3.43 11.10 8.17
CA GLN A 134 2.26 11.17 7.29
C GLN A 134 2.51 12.11 6.10
N ASP A 135 3.10 13.28 6.34
CA ASP A 135 3.49 14.20 5.29
C ASP A 135 4.49 13.57 4.32
N GLU A 136 5.43 12.76 4.80
CA GLU A 136 6.37 12.07 3.94
C GLU A 136 5.71 10.96 3.10
N LEU A 137 4.80 10.19 3.68
CA LEU A 137 4.00 9.20 2.93
C LEU A 137 3.25 9.87 1.77
N VAL A 138 2.66 11.05 2.02
CA VAL A 138 1.97 11.84 0.99
C VAL A 138 2.95 12.34 -0.08
N ARG A 139 4.10 12.93 0.32
CA ARG A 139 5.12 13.41 -0.63
C ARG A 139 5.65 12.29 -1.53
N ASN A 140 5.97 11.14 -0.95
CA ASN A 140 6.50 10.00 -1.70
C ASN A 140 5.44 9.37 -2.61
N THR A 141 4.17 9.33 -2.18
CA THR A 141 3.06 8.92 -3.05
C THR A 141 2.92 9.86 -4.24
N ALA A 142 2.93 11.18 -4.02
CA ALA A 142 2.85 12.17 -5.09
C ALA A 142 4.04 12.07 -6.07
N TYR A 143 5.25 11.82 -5.55
CA TYR A 143 6.42 11.57 -6.39
C TYR A 143 6.22 10.35 -7.31
N ILE A 144 5.76 9.21 -6.78
CA ILE A 144 5.50 8.00 -7.57
C ILE A 144 4.44 8.26 -8.64
N VAL A 145 3.37 8.99 -8.29
CA VAL A 145 2.30 9.33 -9.24
C VAL A 145 2.85 10.19 -10.39
N SER A 146 3.63 11.22 -10.07
CA SER A 146 4.17 12.17 -11.05
C SER A 146 5.32 11.63 -11.92
N ASN A 147 6.09 10.67 -11.42
CA ASN A 147 7.26 10.13 -12.12
C ASN A 147 6.92 8.95 -13.04
N GLU A 148 6.87 9.18 -14.35
CA GLU A 148 6.56 8.14 -15.35
C GLU A 148 7.55 6.98 -15.42
N TYR A 149 8.78 7.14 -14.90
CA TYR A 149 9.81 6.10 -14.88
C TYR A 149 9.81 5.29 -13.58
N PHE A 150 8.93 5.63 -12.63
CA PHE A 150 8.81 4.90 -11.37
C PHE A 150 7.81 3.75 -11.51
N SER A 151 8.32 2.51 -11.49
CA SER A 151 7.54 1.28 -11.41
C SER A 151 8.38 0.14 -10.81
N GLY A 152 7.75 -0.78 -10.10
CA GLY A 152 8.35 -1.99 -9.52
C GLY A 152 9.31 -1.76 -8.36
N ARG A 153 9.31 -0.55 -7.80
CA ARG A 153 10.20 -0.12 -6.72
C ARG A 153 9.40 0.39 -5.54
N VAL A 154 10.06 0.46 -4.40
CA VAL A 154 9.53 1.00 -3.16
C VAL A 154 10.40 2.16 -2.70
N VAL A 155 9.77 3.21 -2.18
CA VAL A 155 10.46 4.28 -1.45
C VAL A 155 10.28 4.00 0.04
N ALA A 156 11.40 3.88 0.75
CA ALA A 156 11.41 3.89 2.22
C ALA A 156 11.60 5.34 2.67
N THR A 157 10.84 5.78 3.67
CA THR A 157 10.84 7.17 4.14
C THR A 157 11.90 7.39 5.23
N GLU A 158 13.16 7.67 4.91
CA GLU A 158 14.17 7.94 5.95
C GLU A 158 13.93 9.33 6.57
N VAL A 159 13.60 9.36 7.87
CA VAL A 159 13.69 10.57 8.71
C VAL A 159 14.99 10.52 9.51
#